data_AF-A0A8X8XG78-F1
#
_entry.id   AF-A0A8X8XG78-F1
#
_cell.length_a   1.000
_cell.length_b   1.000
_cell.length_c   1.000
_cell.angle_alpha   90.00
_cell.angle_beta   90.00
_cell.angle_gamma   90.00
#
_symmetry.space_group_name_H-M   'P 1'
#
loop_
_entity.id
_entity.type
_entity.pdbx_description
1 polymer ?
#
loop_
_entity_poly.entity_id
_entity_poly.type
_entity_poly.pdbx_seq_one_letter_code
_entity_poly.pdbx_strand_id
1 'polypeptide(L)'
;MRLRHNYSSPHDQPRINQAMSAFCYANSDAPACFRAVQPLIRHKLVSDPNQIFGLSLQAAADDLQRLIGSIAFSNCSESLRDALDQIRRPLAAIEADPFVQTRTDEQRAEMMKRIAAAEEDVDTCLDDLGKIGAAAELVKVKVYLNGAGDFLIDYARAVRRLLILEAYNDDRWRTIIMNDYVFLGVFQWVFVIGLFCALFRIKPRPKF
;
A
#
# COMPACT_ATOMS: atom_id res chain seq x y z
N MET A 1 -37.62 24.57 30.59
CA MET A 1 -37.11 23.41 29.84
C MET A 1 -36.04 23.89 28.87
N ARG A 2 -34.77 23.56 29.10
CA ARG A 2 -33.64 23.89 28.22
C ARG A 2 -33.13 22.57 27.64
N LEU A 3 -33.29 22.38 26.33
CA LEU A 3 -32.74 21.25 25.61
C LEU A 3 -31.21 21.32 25.68
N ARG A 4 -30.59 20.38 26.41
CA ARG A 4 -29.14 20.17 26.35
C ARG A 4 -28.85 19.46 25.03
N HIS A 5 -28.30 20.20 24.06
CA HIS A 5 -27.61 19.58 22.94
C HIS A 5 -26.41 18.83 23.49
N ASN A 6 -26.47 17.49 23.41
CA ASN A 6 -25.35 16.61 23.63
C ASN A 6 -24.38 16.83 22.46
N TYR A 7 -23.39 17.69 22.65
CA TYR A 7 -22.23 17.74 21.78
C TYR A 7 -21.41 16.48 22.07
N SER A 8 -21.59 15.46 21.24
CA SER A 8 -20.67 14.32 21.16
C SER A 8 -19.27 14.87 20.90
N SER A 9 -18.34 14.58 21.81
CA SER A 9 -16.92 14.91 21.65
C SER A 9 -16.40 14.30 20.33
N PRO A 10 -15.61 15.00 19.50
CA PRO A 10 -15.13 14.48 18.20
C PRO A 10 -14.12 13.32 18.31
N HIS A 11 -13.80 12.85 19.53
CA HIS A 11 -12.66 11.96 19.79
C HIS A 11 -13.00 10.47 19.91
N ASP A 12 -14.26 10.05 19.79
CA ASP A 12 -14.67 8.64 19.86
C ASP A 12 -14.85 7.98 18.48
N GLN A 13 -14.06 8.38 17.48
CA GLN A 13 -13.83 7.50 16.33
C GLN A 13 -12.80 6.43 16.74
N PRO A 14 -13.04 5.13 16.49
CA PRO A 14 -11.99 4.14 16.67
C PRO A 14 -10.80 4.61 15.84
N ARG A 15 -9.68 4.94 16.50
CA ARG A 15 -8.47 5.44 15.82
C ARG A 15 -8.06 4.38 14.81
N ILE A 16 -8.41 4.59 13.55
CA ILE A 16 -7.94 3.77 12.44
C ILE A 16 -6.42 3.91 12.44
N ASN A 17 -5.74 2.78 12.48
CA ASN A 17 -4.29 2.75 12.44
C ASN A 17 -3.81 3.45 11.15
N GLN A 18 -2.98 4.50 11.29
CA GLN A 18 -2.58 5.34 10.16
C GLN A 18 -1.70 4.58 9.16
N ALA A 19 -0.84 3.68 9.64
CA ALA A 19 -0.04 2.80 8.79
C ALA A 19 -0.92 1.86 7.97
N MET A 20 -1.97 1.30 8.58
CA MET A 20 -2.96 0.48 7.88
C MET A 20 -3.71 1.30 6.83
N SER A 21 -4.08 2.53 7.15
CA SER A 21 -4.71 3.44 6.19
C SER A 21 -3.77 3.80 5.04
N ALA A 22 -2.47 3.92 5.27
CA ALA A 22 -1.48 4.20 4.23
C ALA A 22 -1.26 2.97 3.34
N PHE A 23 -1.15 1.77 3.94
CA PHE A 23 -0.97 0.51 3.23
C PHE A 23 -2.15 0.19 2.31
N CYS A 24 -3.38 0.21 2.84
CA CYS A 24 -4.59 -0.09 2.05
C CYS A 24 -5.06 1.05 1.14
N TYR A 25 -4.34 2.18 1.07
CA TYR A 25 -4.80 3.38 0.37
C TYR A 25 -4.93 3.17 -1.15
N ALA A 26 -3.95 2.47 -1.74
CA ALA A 26 -3.91 2.23 -3.18
C ALA A 26 -4.76 1.01 -3.60
N ASN A 27 -5.23 0.23 -2.63
CA ASN A 27 -5.96 -0.98 -2.93
C ASN A 27 -7.38 -0.67 -3.44
N SER A 28 -7.73 -1.29 -4.57
CA SER A 28 -9.04 -1.11 -5.22
C SER A 28 -10.22 -1.55 -4.34
N ASP A 29 -10.01 -2.50 -3.43
CA ASP A 29 -10.95 -2.90 -2.37
C ASP A 29 -10.35 -2.62 -0.98
N ALA A 30 -10.19 -1.33 -0.68
CA ALA A 30 -9.72 -0.88 0.62
C ALA A 30 -10.49 -1.52 1.80
N PRO A 31 -11.84 -1.65 1.78
CA PRO A 31 -12.57 -2.37 2.84
C PRO A 31 -12.14 -3.83 3.05
N ALA A 32 -11.90 -4.59 1.98
CA ALA A 32 -11.37 -5.96 2.10
C ALA A 32 -9.95 -5.96 2.67
N CYS A 33 -9.07 -5.07 2.18
CA CYS A 33 -7.73 -4.90 2.72
C CYS A 33 -7.74 -4.61 4.23
N PHE A 34 -8.58 -3.67 4.69
CA PHE A 34 -8.74 -3.36 6.11
C PHE A 34 -9.18 -4.58 6.93
N ARG A 35 -10.19 -5.33 6.47
CA ARG A 35 -10.67 -6.53 7.19
C ARG A 35 -9.60 -7.62 7.27
N ALA A 36 -8.79 -7.78 6.22
CA ALA A 36 -7.74 -8.79 6.19
C ALA A 36 -6.53 -8.41 7.07
N VAL A 37 -6.15 -7.12 7.08
CA VAL A 37 -4.97 -6.61 7.80
C VAL A 37 -5.24 -6.37 9.29
N GLN A 38 -6.45 -5.93 9.66
CA GLN A 38 -6.81 -5.64 11.05
C GLN A 38 -6.44 -6.76 12.05
N PRO A 39 -6.71 -8.06 11.79
CA PRO A 39 -6.31 -9.13 12.70
C PRO A 39 -4.78 -9.31 12.79
N LEU A 40 -4.01 -8.99 11.74
CA LEU A 40 -2.55 -9.11 11.73
C LEU A 40 -1.87 -8.10 12.68
N ILE A 41 -2.48 -6.93 12.84
CA ILE A 41 -1.92 -5.82 13.62
C ILE A 41 -2.59 -5.65 14.99
N ARG A 42 -3.67 -6.38 15.29
CA ARG A 42 -4.48 -6.20 16.52
C ARG A 42 -3.65 -6.23 17.81
N HIS A 43 -2.60 -7.05 17.84
CA HIS A 43 -1.74 -7.25 19.01
C HIS A 43 -0.33 -6.66 18.82
N LYS A 44 -0.11 -5.88 17.74
CA LYS A 44 1.20 -5.31 17.38
C LYS A 44 1.08 -3.81 17.29
N LEU A 45 2.02 -3.08 17.89
CA LEU A 45 2.13 -1.64 17.66
C LEU A 45 2.77 -1.43 16.28
N VAL A 46 1.94 -1.27 15.26
CA VAL A 46 2.39 -1.03 13.90
C VAL A 46 2.23 0.45 13.56
N SER A 47 3.35 1.12 13.32
CA SER A 47 3.41 2.54 12.93
C SER A 47 3.90 2.76 11.51
N ASP A 48 4.42 1.72 10.84
CA ASP A 48 4.99 1.81 9.49
C ASP A 48 4.25 0.85 8.54
N PRO A 49 3.72 1.32 7.39
CA PRO A 49 3.08 0.47 6.39
C PRO A 49 4.02 -0.61 5.82
N ASN A 50 5.34 -0.42 5.87
CA ASN A 50 6.32 -1.45 5.51
C ASN A 50 6.22 -2.69 6.42
N GLN A 51 5.90 -2.51 7.71
CA GLN A 51 5.67 -3.63 8.61
C GLN A 51 4.40 -4.39 8.22
N ILE A 52 3.36 -3.68 7.77
CA ILE A 52 2.12 -4.30 7.29
C ILE A 52 2.38 -5.08 6.01
N PHE A 53 3.19 -4.55 5.10
CA PHE A 53 3.64 -5.27 3.90
C PHE A 53 4.31 -6.60 4.25
N GLY A 54 5.31 -6.58 5.16
CA GLY A 54 5.97 -7.80 5.63
C GLY A 54 5.01 -8.79 6.31
N LEU A 55 4.12 -8.30 7.18
CA LEU A 55 3.11 -9.13 7.83
C LEU A 55 2.12 -9.76 6.85
N SER A 56 1.79 -9.06 5.77
CA SER A 56 0.86 -9.55 4.74
C SER A 56 1.51 -10.66 3.92
N LEU A 57 2.78 -10.49 3.52
CA LEU A 57 3.55 -11.54 2.85
C LEU A 57 3.75 -12.77 3.74
N GLN A 58 4.05 -12.57 5.02
CA GLN A 58 4.18 -13.66 5.98
C GLN A 58 2.86 -14.42 6.15
N ALA A 59 1.75 -13.70 6.33
CA ALA A 59 0.43 -14.32 6.46
C ALA A 59 0.03 -15.09 5.19
N ALA A 60 0.33 -14.55 4.00
CA ALA A 60 0.11 -15.25 2.73
C ALA A 60 0.95 -16.54 2.66
N ALA A 61 2.22 -16.51 3.04
CA ALA A 61 3.09 -17.69 3.05
C ALA A 61 2.60 -18.78 4.02
N ASP A 62 2.23 -18.38 5.24
CA ASP A 62 1.72 -19.30 6.27
C ASP A 62 0.38 -19.94 5.83
N ASP A 63 -0.50 -19.14 5.23
CA ASP A 63 -1.78 -19.62 4.72
C ASP A 63 -1.57 -20.55 3.52
N LEU A 64 -0.73 -20.20 2.53
CA LEU A 64 -0.38 -21.07 1.40
C LEU A 64 0.23 -22.40 1.87
N GLN A 65 1.17 -22.36 2.81
CA GLN A 65 1.79 -23.57 3.34
C GLN A 65 0.77 -24.50 4.00
N ARG A 66 -0.23 -23.94 4.70
CA ARG A 66 -1.34 -24.71 5.27
C ARG A 66 -2.24 -25.31 4.19
N LEU A 67 -2.57 -24.54 3.15
CA LEU A 67 -3.48 -24.97 2.08
C LEU A 67 -2.85 -26.06 1.20
N ILE A 68 -1.54 -26.01 0.93
CA ILE A 68 -0.82 -27.06 0.19
C ILE A 68 -0.96 -28.44 0.86
N GLY A 69 -1.04 -28.48 2.20
CA GLY A 69 -1.23 -29.72 2.96
C GLY A 69 -2.67 -30.19 3.06
N SER A 70 -3.64 -29.40 2.59
CA SER A 70 -5.06 -29.70 2.70
C SER A 70 -5.58 -30.49 1.49
N ILE A 71 -6.37 -31.53 1.76
CA ILE A 71 -7.02 -32.35 0.72
C ILE A 71 -7.96 -31.50 -0.15
N ALA A 72 -8.56 -30.45 0.41
CA ALA A 72 -9.45 -29.57 -0.32
C ALA A 72 -8.77 -28.84 -1.50
N PHE A 73 -7.44 -28.75 -1.48
CA PHE A 73 -6.63 -28.04 -2.48
C PHE A 73 -5.72 -28.98 -3.27
N SER A 74 -5.91 -30.30 -3.19
CA SER A 74 -5.04 -31.28 -3.85
C SER A 74 -4.91 -31.03 -5.35
N ASN A 75 -6.01 -30.62 -5.99
CA ASN A 75 -6.12 -30.43 -7.43
C ASN A 75 -5.32 -29.22 -7.94
N CYS A 76 -5.04 -28.22 -7.10
CA CYS A 76 -4.24 -27.04 -7.46
C CYS A 76 -3.04 -26.84 -6.52
N SER A 77 -2.58 -27.92 -5.88
CA SER A 77 -1.45 -27.87 -4.93
C SER A 77 -0.12 -27.49 -5.60
N GLU A 78 0.02 -27.67 -6.92
CA GLU A 78 1.17 -27.21 -7.68
C GLU A 78 1.17 -25.69 -7.80
N SER A 79 0.07 -25.08 -8.27
CA SER A 79 -0.09 -23.62 -8.32
C SER A 79 0.12 -22.97 -6.94
N LEU A 80 -0.39 -23.57 -5.86
CA LEU A 80 -0.14 -23.05 -4.51
C LEU A 80 1.33 -23.12 -4.08
N ARG A 81 2.08 -24.14 -4.52
CA ARG A 81 3.53 -24.24 -4.28
C ARG A 81 4.28 -23.18 -5.07
N ASP A 82 3.90 -22.97 -6.33
CA ASP A 82 4.49 -21.94 -7.18
C ASP A 82 4.26 -20.55 -6.57
N ALA A 83 3.02 -20.25 -6.15
CA ALA A 83 2.68 -19.01 -5.45
C ALA A 83 3.58 -18.78 -4.22
N LEU A 84 3.76 -19.83 -3.40
CA LEU A 84 4.62 -19.78 -2.21
C LEU A 84 6.08 -19.52 -2.59
N ASP A 85 6.60 -20.16 -3.63
CA ASP A 85 7.96 -19.97 -4.11
C ASP A 85 8.20 -18.56 -4.67
N GLN A 86 7.20 -17.98 -5.33
CA GLN A 86 7.28 -16.60 -5.80
C GLN A 86 7.41 -15.61 -4.64
N ILE A 87 6.64 -15.75 -3.56
CA ILE A 87 6.64 -14.80 -2.42
C ILE A 87 7.78 -15.00 -1.43
N ARG A 88 8.42 -16.17 -1.39
CA ARG A 88 9.56 -16.45 -0.49
C ARG A 88 10.70 -15.45 -0.64
N ARG A 89 11.01 -15.04 -1.87
CA ARG A 89 12.10 -14.07 -2.13
C ARG A 89 11.75 -12.65 -1.65
N PRO A 90 10.59 -12.06 -2.02
CA PRO A 90 10.12 -10.81 -1.42
C PRO A 90 10.09 -10.84 0.10
N LEU A 91 9.60 -11.94 0.70
CA LEU A 91 9.55 -12.10 2.15
C LEU A 91 10.95 -12.08 2.78
N ALA A 92 11.88 -12.90 2.28
CA ALA A 92 13.25 -12.94 2.76
C ALA A 92 13.97 -11.59 2.63
N ALA A 93 13.68 -10.85 1.55
CA ALA A 93 14.20 -9.50 1.40
C ALA A 93 13.69 -8.58 2.53
N ILE A 94 12.39 -8.61 2.84
CA ILE A 94 11.77 -7.75 3.85
C ILE A 94 12.18 -8.13 5.27
N GLU A 95 12.43 -9.41 5.53
CA GLU A 95 13.00 -9.86 6.79
C GLU A 95 14.44 -9.34 7.00
N ALA A 96 15.23 -9.23 5.92
CA ALA A 96 16.57 -8.68 5.97
C ALA A 96 16.59 -7.15 6.11
N ASP A 97 15.69 -6.45 5.42
CA ASP A 97 15.49 -5.01 5.54
C ASP A 97 14.01 -4.66 5.36
N PRO A 98 13.30 -4.22 6.42
CA PRO A 98 11.87 -3.94 6.32
C PRO A 98 11.56 -2.73 5.43
N PHE A 99 12.51 -1.83 5.18
CA PHE A 99 12.23 -0.56 4.52
C PHE A 99 12.20 -0.69 2.99
N VAL A 100 11.02 -0.61 2.36
CA VAL A 100 10.91 -0.71 0.89
C VAL A 100 11.59 0.48 0.18
N GLN A 101 11.72 1.63 0.85
CA GLN A 101 12.40 2.82 0.30
C GLN A 101 13.90 2.65 0.07
N THR A 102 14.59 1.81 0.84
CA THR A 102 16.05 1.62 0.73
C THR A 102 16.42 0.79 -0.50
N ARG A 103 15.43 0.17 -1.13
CA ARG A 103 15.59 -0.70 -2.29
C ARG A 103 15.64 0.07 -3.58
N THR A 104 16.38 -0.47 -4.54
CA THR A 104 16.44 0.07 -5.90
C THR A 104 15.12 -0.16 -6.63
N ASP A 105 14.90 0.59 -7.72
CA ASP A 105 13.73 0.42 -8.56
C ASP A 105 13.65 -1.00 -9.16
N GLU A 106 14.79 -1.59 -9.52
CA GLU A 106 14.86 -2.96 -10.04
C GLU A 106 14.45 -3.98 -8.98
N GLN A 107 14.90 -3.80 -7.74
CA GLN A 107 14.51 -4.67 -6.63
C GLN A 107 13.01 -4.58 -6.33
N ARG A 108 12.44 -3.36 -6.36
CA ARG A 108 11.00 -3.17 -6.20
C ARG A 108 10.20 -3.77 -7.35
N ALA A 109 10.64 -3.58 -8.59
CA ALA A 109 10.00 -4.16 -9.78
C ALA A 109 10.05 -5.70 -9.76
N GLU A 110 11.15 -6.30 -9.35
CA GLU A 110 11.27 -7.75 -9.21
C GLU A 110 10.35 -8.30 -8.11
N MET A 111 10.25 -7.62 -6.96
CA MET A 111 9.30 -8.02 -5.91
C MET A 111 7.86 -7.94 -6.39
N MET A 112 7.50 -6.85 -7.07
CA MET A 112 6.17 -6.65 -7.64
C MET A 112 5.84 -7.74 -8.67
N LYS A 113 6.77 -8.05 -9.58
CA LYS A 113 6.60 -9.11 -10.57
C LYS A 113 6.34 -10.47 -9.92
N ARG A 114 7.06 -10.78 -8.84
CA ARG A 114 6.88 -12.04 -8.10
C ARG A 114 5.55 -12.10 -7.37
N ILE A 115 5.14 -11.01 -6.73
CA ILE A 115 3.84 -10.94 -6.06
C ILE A 115 2.70 -11.10 -7.08
N ALA A 116 2.80 -10.43 -8.24
CA ALA A 116 1.82 -10.60 -9.32
C ALA A 116 1.77 -12.03 -9.88
N ALA A 117 2.92 -12.70 -10.03
CA ALA A 117 2.94 -14.12 -10.41
C ALA A 117 2.26 -15.00 -9.35
N ALA A 118 2.49 -14.75 -8.06
CA ALA A 118 1.81 -15.47 -6.99
C ALA A 118 0.30 -15.23 -6.98
N GLU A 119 -0.16 -14.02 -7.32
CA GLU A 119 -1.59 -13.71 -7.49
C GLU A 119 -2.20 -14.53 -8.63
N GLU A 120 -1.52 -14.62 -9.77
CA GLU A 120 -1.94 -15.42 -10.93
C GLU A 120 -2.02 -16.92 -10.59
N ASP A 121 -1.04 -17.44 -9.85
CA ASP A 121 -1.03 -18.82 -9.37
C ASP A 121 -2.18 -19.11 -8.40
N VAL A 122 -2.47 -18.17 -7.49
CA VAL A 122 -3.62 -18.23 -6.57
C VAL A 122 -4.94 -18.17 -7.32
N ASP A 123 -5.06 -17.32 -8.34
CA ASP A 123 -6.26 -17.19 -9.17
C ASP A 123 -6.53 -18.44 -9.99
N THR A 124 -5.49 -19.06 -10.54
CA THR A 124 -5.59 -20.35 -11.23
C THR A 124 -6.20 -21.42 -10.31
N CYS A 125 -5.74 -21.48 -9.06
CA CYS A 125 -6.30 -22.42 -8.08
C CYS A 125 -7.73 -22.04 -7.64
N LEU A 126 -8.05 -20.75 -7.52
CA LEU A 126 -9.43 -20.29 -7.25
C LEU A 126 -10.40 -20.70 -8.35
N ASP A 127 -10.00 -20.60 -9.62
CA ASP A 127 -10.83 -20.99 -10.76
C ASP A 127 -11.12 -22.51 -10.76
N ASP A 128 -10.15 -23.31 -10.32
CA ASP A 128 -10.35 -24.76 -10.14
C ASP A 128 -11.23 -25.10 -8.94
N LEU A 129 -11.13 -24.32 -7.85
CA LEU A 129 -11.95 -24.48 -6.65
C LEU A 129 -13.35 -23.88 -6.77
N GLY A 130 -13.59 -22.94 -7.68
CA GLY A 130 -14.91 -22.42 -7.99
C GLY A 130 -15.90 -23.52 -8.41
N LYS A 131 -15.38 -24.69 -8.79
CA LYS A 131 -16.12 -25.93 -9.04
C LYS A 131 -16.49 -26.71 -7.76
N ILE A 132 -15.90 -26.38 -6.60
CA ILE A 132 -15.87 -27.22 -5.38
C ILE A 132 -16.17 -26.46 -4.06
N GLY A 133 -16.16 -25.12 -4.03
CA GLY A 133 -16.70 -24.31 -2.92
C GLY A 133 -15.77 -24.02 -1.73
N ALA A 134 -14.49 -24.42 -1.79
CA ALA A 134 -13.49 -24.20 -0.73
C ALA A 134 -12.64 -22.92 -0.92
N ALA A 135 -13.24 -21.84 -1.43
CA ALA A 135 -12.49 -20.66 -1.90
C ALA A 135 -12.13 -19.63 -0.81
N ALA A 136 -12.75 -19.68 0.38
CA ALA A 136 -12.67 -18.58 1.34
C ALA A 136 -11.25 -18.34 1.89
N GLU A 137 -10.50 -19.39 2.23
CA GLU A 137 -9.11 -19.23 2.69
C GLU A 137 -8.19 -18.71 1.59
N LEU A 138 -8.42 -19.12 0.35
CA LEU A 138 -7.60 -18.72 -0.78
C LEU A 138 -7.90 -17.28 -1.24
N VAL A 139 -9.16 -16.85 -1.15
CA VAL A 139 -9.54 -15.44 -1.33
C VAL A 139 -8.84 -14.55 -0.31
N LYS A 140 -8.67 -15.01 0.93
CA LYS A 140 -7.92 -14.27 1.95
C LYS A 140 -6.44 -14.11 1.57
N VAL A 141 -5.80 -15.16 1.06
CA VAL A 141 -4.42 -15.08 0.51
C VAL A 141 -4.35 -14.04 -0.61
N LYS A 142 -5.29 -14.07 -1.55
CA LYS A 142 -5.37 -13.09 -2.64
C LYS A 142 -5.44 -11.65 -2.11
N VAL A 143 -6.25 -11.38 -1.08
CA VAL A 143 -6.34 -10.04 -0.49
C VAL A 143 -5.00 -9.58 0.09
N TYR A 144 -4.21 -10.48 0.70
CA TYR A 144 -2.87 -10.15 1.18
C TYR A 144 -1.90 -9.83 0.04
N LEU A 145 -1.90 -10.64 -1.01
CA LEU A 145 -1.04 -10.42 -2.17
C LEU A 145 -1.40 -9.11 -2.89
N ASN A 146 -2.68 -8.89 -3.19
CA ASN A 146 -3.15 -7.65 -3.81
C ASN A 146 -2.76 -6.42 -2.99
N GLY A 147 -2.96 -6.46 -1.67
CA GLY A 147 -2.57 -5.37 -0.79
C GLY A 147 -1.06 -5.10 -0.84
N ALA A 148 -0.26 -6.16 -0.92
CA ALA A 148 1.19 -6.06 -1.03
C ALA A 148 1.64 -5.52 -2.41
N GLY A 149 1.03 -5.99 -3.51
CA GLY A 149 1.27 -5.53 -4.87
C GLY A 149 0.92 -4.05 -5.05
N ASP A 150 -0.30 -3.66 -4.65
CA ASP A 150 -0.78 -2.28 -4.73
C ASP A 150 0.09 -1.33 -3.89
N PHE A 151 0.53 -1.77 -2.71
CA PHE A 151 1.44 -1.00 -1.87
C PHE A 151 2.79 -0.75 -2.55
N LEU A 152 3.35 -1.73 -3.28
CA LEU A 152 4.59 -1.53 -4.02
C LEU A 152 4.41 -0.59 -5.21
N ILE A 153 3.29 -0.70 -5.94
CA ILE A 153 2.99 0.15 -7.11
C ILE A 153 2.91 1.62 -6.69
N ASP A 154 2.19 1.90 -5.60
CA ASP A 154 1.93 3.25 -5.14
C ASP A 154 2.71 3.64 -3.87
N TYR A 155 3.87 3.02 -3.65
CA TYR A 155 4.68 3.18 -2.43
C TYR A 155 4.91 4.65 -2.05
N ALA A 156 5.34 5.48 -3.01
CA ALA A 156 5.60 6.90 -2.77
C ALA A 156 4.35 7.67 -2.32
N ARG A 157 3.17 7.27 -2.82
CA ARG A 157 1.89 7.87 -2.44
C ARG A 157 1.43 7.37 -1.06
N ALA A 158 1.64 6.08 -0.76
CA ALA A 158 1.34 5.50 0.55
C ALA A 158 2.17 6.16 1.67
N VAL A 159 3.48 6.32 1.49
CA VAL A 159 4.35 7.00 2.46
C VAL A 159 3.96 8.47 2.63
N ARG A 160 3.68 9.18 1.53
CA ARG A 160 3.18 10.56 1.60
C ARG A 160 1.86 10.65 2.38
N ARG A 161 0.97 9.67 2.20
CA ARG A 161 -0.31 9.61 2.92
C ARG A 161 -0.09 9.46 4.43
N LEU A 162 0.83 8.60 4.85
CA LEU A 162 1.20 8.45 6.26
C LEU A 162 1.67 9.79 6.84
N LEU A 163 2.61 10.46 6.17
CA LEU A 163 3.14 11.76 6.63
C LEU A 163 2.03 12.81 6.77
N ILE A 164 1.07 12.85 5.84
CA ILE A 164 -0.08 13.76 5.94
C ILE A 164 -0.96 13.41 7.13
N LEU A 165 -1.23 12.12 7.37
CA LEU A 165 -2.07 11.67 8.49
C LEU A 165 -1.41 11.92 9.85
N GLU A 166 -0.10 11.73 9.95
CA GLU A 166 0.68 12.07 11.14
C GLU A 166 0.68 13.58 11.38
N ALA A 167 0.92 14.38 10.33
CA ALA A 167 0.92 15.83 10.42
C ALA A 167 -0.47 16.44 10.72
N TYR A 168 -1.55 15.79 10.28
CA TYR A 168 -2.92 16.18 10.62
C TYR A 168 -3.21 15.99 12.11
N ASN A 169 -2.69 14.92 12.71
CA ASN A 169 -2.84 14.66 14.14
C ASN A 169 -1.97 15.58 15.02
N ASP A 170 -0.90 16.16 14.48
CA ASP A 170 0.08 17.02 15.19
C ASP A 170 -0.06 18.51 14.83
N ASP A 171 -1.16 18.94 14.19
CA ASP A 171 -1.38 20.31 13.65
C ASP A 171 -0.30 20.83 12.66
N ARG A 172 0.71 20.02 12.37
CA ARG A 172 1.87 20.28 11.49
C ARG A 172 1.50 20.32 10.00
N TRP A 173 0.29 19.89 9.65
CA TRP A 173 -0.21 19.85 8.27
C TRP A 173 -0.17 21.21 7.56
N ARG A 174 -0.33 22.32 8.30
CA ARG A 174 -0.30 23.69 7.75
C ARG A 174 1.04 23.99 7.06
N THR A 175 2.14 23.51 7.64
CA THR A 175 3.49 23.75 7.12
C THR A 175 3.78 22.91 5.87
N ILE A 176 3.26 21.68 5.80
CA ILE A 176 3.41 20.79 4.64
C ILE A 176 2.60 21.34 3.46
N ILE A 177 1.34 21.71 3.69
CA ILE A 177 0.48 22.28 2.65
C ILE A 177 1.03 23.60 2.12
N MET A 178 1.51 24.49 3.01
CA MET A 178 2.13 25.75 2.58
C MET A 178 3.37 25.52 1.71
N ASN A 179 4.19 24.51 2.03
CA ASN A 179 5.38 24.23 1.22
C ASN A 179 5.01 23.73 -0.19
N ASP A 180 4.00 22.86 -0.31
CA ASP A 180 3.53 22.37 -1.62
C ASP A 180 2.88 23.47 -2.47
N TYR A 181 2.07 24.36 -1.88
CA TYR A 181 1.51 25.51 -2.61
C TYR A 181 2.58 26.52 -3.03
N VAL A 182 3.61 26.73 -2.20
CA VAL A 182 4.76 27.57 -2.56
C VAL A 182 5.55 26.92 -3.70
N PHE A 183 5.79 25.61 -3.66
CA PHE A 183 6.52 24.90 -4.72
C PHE A 183 5.75 24.93 -6.05
N LEU A 184 4.47 24.53 -6.05
CA LEU A 184 3.62 24.57 -7.24
C LEU A 184 3.44 26.00 -7.77
N GLY A 185 3.30 26.97 -6.86
CA GLY A 185 3.25 28.38 -7.21
C GLY A 185 4.52 28.84 -7.90
N VAL A 186 5.70 28.54 -7.35
CA VAL A 186 7.00 28.93 -7.93
C VAL A 186 7.18 28.29 -9.32
N PHE A 187 6.86 27.01 -9.50
CA PHE A 187 6.95 26.36 -10.81
C PHE A 187 5.99 26.95 -11.83
N GLN A 188 4.75 27.25 -11.42
CA GLN A 188 3.77 27.90 -12.28
C GLN A 188 4.21 29.32 -12.65
N TRP A 189 4.78 30.08 -11.72
CA TRP A 189 5.33 31.42 -12.00
C TRP A 189 6.53 31.36 -12.95
N VAL A 190 7.47 30.44 -12.76
CA VAL A 190 8.61 30.25 -13.68
C VAL A 190 8.13 29.84 -15.07
N PHE A 191 7.13 28.97 -15.16
CA PHE A 191 6.55 28.56 -16.45
C PHE A 191 5.83 29.71 -17.16
N VAL A 192 5.04 30.51 -16.44
CA VAL A 192 4.35 31.70 -16.98
C VAL A 192 5.35 32.76 -17.39
N ILE A 193 6.39 33.03 -16.60
CA ILE A 193 7.47 33.97 -16.96
C ILE A 193 8.24 33.46 -18.17
N GLY A 194 8.56 32.15 -18.23
CA GLY A 194 9.23 31.53 -19.37
C GLY A 194 8.41 31.66 -20.66
N LEU A 195 7.10 31.39 -20.60
CA LEU A 195 6.17 31.60 -21.71
C LEU A 195 6.08 33.08 -22.11
N PHE A 196 6.01 33.99 -21.14
CA PHE A 196 6.00 35.43 -21.39
C PHE A 196 7.29 35.89 -22.09
N CYS A 197 8.47 35.47 -21.61
CA CYS A 197 9.75 35.76 -22.24
C CYS A 197 9.86 35.18 -23.66
N ALA A 198 9.33 33.98 -23.88
CA ALA A 198 9.32 33.33 -25.20
C ALA A 198 8.36 34.02 -26.19
N LEU A 199 7.15 34.40 -25.75
CA LEU A 199 6.14 35.06 -26.58
C LEU A 199 6.53 36.50 -26.94
N PHE A 200 7.15 37.23 -26.02
CA PHE A 200 7.53 38.63 -26.23
C PHE A 200 8.95 38.83 -26.81
N ARG A 201 9.67 37.75 -27.17
CA ARG A 201 10.99 37.79 -27.83
C ARG A 201 11.93 38.87 -27.26
N ILE A 202 12.03 38.94 -25.94
CA ILE A 202 12.99 39.84 -25.28
C ILE A 202 14.38 39.21 -25.48
N LYS A 203 15.05 39.58 -26.57
CA LYS A 203 16.48 39.27 -26.75
C LYS A 203 17.25 40.05 -25.68
N PRO A 204 17.96 39.39 -24.74
CA PRO A 204 18.90 40.10 -23.90
C PRO A 204 19.95 40.76 -24.82
N ARG A 205 20.00 42.09 -24.83
CA ARG A 205 21.05 42.80 -25.57
C ARG A 205 22.39 42.46 -24.92
N PRO A 206 23.38 41.92 -25.65
CA PRO A 206 24.72 41.77 -25.11
C PRO A 206 25.28 43.18 -24.86
N LYS A 207 25.71 43.42 -23.61
CA LYS A 207 26.52 44.60 -23.27
C LYS A 207 27.92 44.34 -23.81
N PHE A 208 28.32 45.09 -24.83
CA PHE A 208 29.72 45.38 -25.13
C PHE A 208 30.15 46.56 -24.25
#